data_AF-A0A5C5G1K0-F1
#
_entry.id   AF-A0A5C5G1K0-F1
#
_cell.length_a   1.000
_cell.length_b   1.000
_cell.length_c   1.000
_cell.angle_alpha   90.00
_cell.angle_beta   90.00
_cell.angle_gamma   90.00
#
_symmetry.space_group_name_H-M   'P 1'
#
loop_
_entity.id
_entity.type
_entity.pdbx_description
1 polymer ?
#
loop_
_entity_poly.entity_id
_entity_poly.type
_entity_poly.pdbx_seq_one_letter_code
_entity_poly.pdbx_strand_id
1 'polypeptide(L)'
;MSDRLSDELLRLVLNAFANPVFDWDGHAARKRTLCALCRTSRRFRRLAQPLLYRHIGVHCLQLGRLLNATTPALRASTAILELDCDICPPPELYEAVRRVKAFPRLVDLRVEASCCPWPLNLADLGGLTNLRRLSLDYSGFTAGTLPDLPALEVVHFAGAVHSSAQHITRWLVRALLPSLKVVHLDMRDNRAPELPALDAAMLAQLDFVRVRTTDDDLVDLYEDLAHPTFLMNLDLPADEEAQAPWQLARHALVNLDIDPDDDLDEWKLFAIDGLRILSELLSDISFSSVYDANRPGTLILPWVFSPQNADMRRLEPQIAPLVAVLEEKCARPGVNKTLLFATHDDVARRGGEEEFPRDLVSLEFWAHLRRLRAARGV
;
A
#
# COMPACT_ATOMS: atom_id res chain seq x y z
N MET A 1 -25.26 -13.86 -35.67
CA MET A 1 -25.77 -14.34 -34.36
C MET A 1 -25.50 -13.38 -33.18
N SER A 2 -24.61 -12.38 -33.28
CA SER A 2 -24.37 -11.43 -32.17
C SER A 2 -25.50 -10.42 -31.91
N ASP A 3 -26.45 -10.25 -32.83
CA ASP A 3 -27.56 -9.30 -32.67
C ASP A 3 -28.62 -9.73 -31.64
N ARG A 4 -28.57 -10.97 -31.15
CA ARG A 4 -29.55 -11.51 -30.18
C ARG A 4 -29.17 -11.31 -28.70
N LEU A 5 -27.90 -11.05 -28.39
CA LEU A 5 -27.47 -10.76 -27.01
C LEU A 5 -27.89 -9.35 -26.62
N SER A 6 -28.38 -9.12 -25.39
CA SER A 6 -28.70 -7.78 -24.88
C SER A 6 -27.44 -6.97 -24.59
N ASP A 7 -27.53 -5.64 -24.61
CA ASP A 7 -26.40 -4.75 -24.26
C ASP A 7 -25.94 -4.95 -22.82
N GLU A 8 -26.83 -5.35 -21.91
CA GLU A 8 -26.52 -5.62 -20.51
C GLU A 8 -25.64 -6.86 -20.36
N LEU A 9 -25.98 -7.96 -21.04
CA LEU A 9 -25.15 -9.17 -21.04
C LEU A 9 -23.79 -8.91 -21.70
N LEU A 10 -23.77 -8.16 -22.80
CA LEU A 10 -22.51 -7.75 -23.44
C LEU A 10 -21.67 -6.89 -22.49
N ARG A 11 -22.26 -5.95 -21.76
CA ARG A 11 -21.53 -5.16 -20.74
C ARG A 11 -20.97 -6.02 -19.64
N LEU A 12 -21.71 -7.02 -19.17
CA LEU A 12 -21.25 -7.93 -18.13
C LEU A 12 -20.02 -8.72 -18.59
N VAL A 13 -20.04 -9.25 -19.81
CA VAL A 13 -18.89 -9.92 -20.43
C VAL A 13 -17.72 -8.94 -20.63
N LEU A 14 -17.99 -7.74 -21.15
CA LEU A 14 -16.94 -6.73 -21.40
C LEU A 14 -16.31 -6.21 -20.10
N ASN A 15 -17.08 -6.11 -19.01
CA ASN A 15 -16.59 -5.68 -17.71
C ASN A 15 -15.56 -6.66 -17.13
N ALA A 16 -15.69 -7.96 -17.40
CA ALA A 16 -14.67 -8.94 -16.99
C ALA A 16 -13.29 -8.62 -17.60
N PHE A 17 -13.25 -8.06 -18.82
CA PHE A 17 -12.02 -7.60 -19.46
C PHE A 17 -11.58 -6.19 -19.03
N ALA A 18 -12.45 -5.45 -18.34
CA ALA A 18 -12.24 -4.07 -17.92
C ALA A 18 -11.88 -3.92 -16.44
N ASN A 19 -11.80 -5.04 -15.72
CA ASN A 19 -11.25 -5.05 -14.37
C ASN A 19 -9.78 -4.57 -14.45
N PRO A 20 -9.33 -3.73 -13.52
CA PRO A 20 -7.93 -3.33 -13.46
C PRO A 20 -7.02 -4.55 -13.36
N VAL A 21 -5.87 -4.48 -14.00
CA VAL A 21 -4.76 -5.41 -13.79
C VAL A 21 -3.54 -4.57 -13.56
N PHE A 22 -2.78 -4.94 -12.53
CA PHE A 22 -1.62 -4.18 -12.10
C PHE A 22 -0.30 -4.79 -12.56
N ASP A 23 -0.34 -5.90 -13.31
CA ASP A 23 0.79 -6.35 -14.13
C ASP A 23 0.68 -5.78 -15.55
N TRP A 24 1.85 -5.38 -16.09
CA TRP A 24 1.95 -4.71 -17.38
C TRP A 24 1.41 -5.55 -18.54
N ASP A 25 1.73 -6.84 -18.55
CA ASP A 25 1.35 -7.77 -19.61
C ASP A 25 -0.16 -7.99 -19.67
N GLY A 26 -0.79 -8.21 -18.52
CA GLY A 26 -2.21 -8.40 -18.36
C GLY A 26 -3.00 -7.13 -18.69
N HIS A 27 -2.53 -5.96 -18.25
CA HIS A 27 -3.10 -4.67 -18.66
C HIS A 27 -2.99 -4.47 -20.18
N ALA A 28 -1.83 -4.75 -20.78
CA ALA A 28 -1.62 -4.64 -22.22
C ALA A 28 -2.51 -5.62 -23.02
N ALA A 29 -2.68 -6.85 -22.55
CA ALA A 29 -3.55 -7.86 -23.15
C ALA A 29 -5.03 -7.46 -23.09
N ARG A 30 -5.50 -6.95 -21.95
CA ARG A 30 -6.87 -6.44 -21.78
C ARG A 30 -7.15 -5.24 -22.67
N LYS A 31 -6.23 -4.27 -22.73
CA LYS A 31 -6.33 -3.12 -23.65
C LYS A 31 -6.37 -3.56 -25.12
N ARG A 32 -5.52 -4.49 -25.53
CA ARG A 32 -5.53 -5.05 -26.90
C ARG A 32 -6.89 -5.69 -27.21
N THR A 33 -7.42 -6.46 -26.28
CA THR A 33 -8.75 -7.10 -26.41
C THR A 33 -9.87 -6.08 -26.55
N LEU A 34 -9.96 -5.09 -25.65
CA LEU A 34 -10.98 -4.04 -25.71
C LEU A 34 -10.86 -3.16 -26.97
N CYS A 35 -9.63 -2.86 -27.41
CA CYS A 35 -9.37 -2.19 -28.69
C CYS A 35 -9.86 -3.00 -29.89
N ALA A 36 -9.58 -4.30 -29.92
CA ALA A 36 -10.05 -5.20 -30.98
C ALA A 36 -11.57 -5.21 -31.02
N LEU A 37 -12.22 -5.35 -29.87
CA LEU A 37 -13.68 -5.32 -29.75
C LEU A 37 -14.27 -4.00 -30.24
N CYS A 38 -13.65 -2.85 -29.91
CA CYS A 38 -14.09 -1.55 -30.42
C CYS A 38 -14.03 -1.43 -31.96
N ARG A 39 -13.22 -2.24 -32.64
CA ARG A 39 -13.11 -2.25 -34.11
C ARG A 39 -14.10 -3.20 -34.79
N THR A 40 -14.68 -4.16 -34.06
CA THR A 40 -15.58 -5.18 -34.64
C THR A 40 -16.91 -4.61 -35.11
N SER A 41 -17.54 -3.70 -34.34
CA SER A 41 -18.82 -3.09 -34.71
C SER A 41 -19.04 -1.77 -33.96
N ARG A 42 -19.96 -0.93 -34.48
CA ARG A 42 -20.39 0.31 -33.80
C ARG A 42 -20.99 0.03 -32.42
N ARG A 43 -21.71 -1.09 -32.28
CA ARG A 43 -22.33 -1.52 -31.02
C ARG A 43 -21.27 -1.86 -29.98
N PHE A 44 -20.26 -2.67 -30.34
CA PHE A 44 -19.15 -2.98 -29.44
C PHE A 44 -18.32 -1.76 -29.11
N ARG A 45 -18.04 -0.88 -30.08
CA ARG A 45 -17.37 0.40 -29.81
C ARG A 45 -18.09 1.21 -28.74
N ARG A 46 -19.41 1.38 -28.84
CA ARG A 46 -20.21 2.12 -27.85
C ARG A 46 -20.10 1.53 -26.44
N LEU A 47 -20.03 0.20 -26.32
CA LEU A 47 -20.01 -0.48 -25.02
C LEU A 47 -18.60 -0.63 -24.44
N ALA A 48 -17.61 -0.95 -25.27
CA ALA A 48 -16.24 -1.23 -24.85
C ALA A 48 -15.36 0.04 -24.74
N GLN A 49 -15.67 1.10 -25.48
CA GLN A 49 -14.83 2.31 -25.46
C GLN A 49 -14.78 2.96 -24.08
N PRO A 50 -15.87 3.17 -23.31
CA PRO A 50 -15.76 3.70 -21.95
C PRO A 50 -14.89 2.81 -21.05
N LEU A 51 -14.97 1.49 -21.23
CA LEU A 51 -14.20 0.50 -20.46
C LEU A 51 -12.71 0.53 -20.80
N LEU A 52 -12.36 0.73 -22.08
CA LEU A 52 -10.99 0.90 -22.53
C LEU A 52 -10.30 2.11 -21.88
N TYR A 53 -11.06 3.18 -21.63
CA TYR A 53 -10.56 4.42 -21.02
C TYR A 53 -10.68 4.44 -19.49
N ARG A 54 -11.15 3.35 -18.86
CA ARG A 54 -11.27 3.26 -17.40
C ARG A 54 -9.91 3.30 -16.69
N HIS A 55 -8.90 2.70 -17.31
CA HIS A 55 -7.51 2.67 -16.85
C HIS A 55 -6.60 3.12 -17.99
N ILE A 56 -5.89 4.22 -17.78
CA ILE A 56 -5.02 4.84 -18.76
C ILE A 56 -3.60 4.89 -18.21
N GLY A 57 -2.67 4.21 -18.86
CA GLY A 57 -1.25 4.49 -18.73
C GLY A 57 -0.80 5.32 -19.93
N VAL A 58 -0.13 6.43 -19.69
CA VAL A 58 0.32 7.35 -20.73
C VAL A 58 1.61 8.05 -20.29
N HIS A 59 2.52 8.24 -21.24
CA HIS A 59 3.71 9.06 -21.01
C HIS A 59 3.31 10.54 -20.82
N CYS A 60 3.92 11.25 -19.86
CA CYS A 60 3.61 12.65 -19.48
C CYS A 60 3.44 13.58 -20.72
N LEU A 61 4.39 13.53 -21.65
CA LEU A 61 4.43 14.32 -22.90
C LEU A 61 3.25 14.04 -23.85
N GLN A 62 2.62 12.88 -23.73
CA GLN A 62 1.49 12.48 -24.57
C GLN A 62 0.13 12.83 -23.95
N LEU A 63 0.08 13.21 -22.67
CA LEU A 63 -1.17 13.50 -21.98
C LEU A 63 -1.97 14.61 -22.67
N GLY A 64 -1.31 15.67 -23.14
CA GLY A 64 -1.99 16.74 -23.89
C GLY A 64 -2.64 16.25 -25.18
N ARG A 65 -1.96 15.36 -25.92
CA ARG A 65 -2.51 14.74 -27.14
C ARG A 65 -3.68 13.82 -26.82
N LEU A 66 -3.58 13.03 -25.74
CA LEU A 66 -4.67 12.18 -25.26
C LEU A 66 -5.90 13.02 -24.90
N LEU A 67 -5.72 14.13 -24.19
CA LEU A 67 -6.82 15.03 -23.85
C LEU A 67 -7.47 15.58 -25.12
N ASN A 68 -6.69 16.05 -26.09
CA ASN A 68 -7.24 16.54 -27.36
C ASN A 68 -7.98 15.46 -28.16
N ALA A 69 -7.53 14.20 -28.06
CA ALA A 69 -8.16 13.06 -28.75
C ALA A 69 -9.38 12.48 -28.01
N THR A 70 -9.65 12.89 -26.77
CA THR A 70 -10.72 12.33 -25.93
C THR A 70 -11.85 13.32 -25.70
N THR A 71 -13.08 12.80 -25.73
CA THR A 71 -14.27 13.58 -25.36
C THR A 71 -14.39 13.67 -23.83
N PRO A 72 -15.08 14.69 -23.29
CA PRO A 72 -15.34 14.79 -21.85
C PRO A 72 -16.00 13.54 -21.25
N ALA A 73 -16.89 12.87 -22.00
CA ALA A 73 -17.53 11.64 -21.56
C ALA A 73 -16.54 10.47 -21.38
N LEU A 74 -15.51 10.37 -22.22
CA LEU A 74 -14.46 9.37 -22.08
C LEU A 74 -13.55 9.69 -20.89
N ARG A 75 -13.18 10.96 -20.71
CA ARG A 75 -12.38 11.38 -19.54
C ARG A 75 -13.13 11.14 -18.23
N ALA A 76 -14.45 11.32 -18.22
CA ALA A 76 -15.30 10.98 -17.07
C ALA A 76 -15.42 9.46 -16.84
N SER A 77 -15.00 8.62 -17.79
CA SER A 77 -14.96 7.16 -17.61
C SER A 77 -13.64 6.68 -17.00
N THR A 78 -12.61 7.53 -16.98
CA THR A 78 -11.28 7.23 -16.41
C THR A 78 -11.32 7.27 -14.89
N ALA A 79 -11.00 6.14 -14.26
CA ALA A 79 -10.89 5.98 -12.82
C ALA A 79 -9.43 5.78 -12.37
N ILE A 80 -8.56 5.27 -13.25
CA ILE A 80 -7.15 5.00 -12.96
C ILE A 80 -6.31 5.70 -14.03
N LEU A 81 -5.35 6.52 -13.60
CA LEU A 81 -4.39 7.19 -14.47
C LEU A 81 -2.97 6.90 -13.96
N GLU A 82 -2.14 6.37 -14.85
CA GLU A 82 -0.71 6.13 -14.64
C GLU A 82 0.04 7.04 -15.60
N LEU A 83 0.85 7.92 -15.03
CA LEU A 83 1.71 8.85 -15.74
C LEU A 83 3.15 8.34 -15.67
N ASP A 84 3.63 7.83 -16.80
CA ASP A 84 5.03 7.53 -16.99
C ASP A 84 5.77 8.83 -17.32
N CYS A 85 6.70 9.20 -16.46
CA CYS A 85 7.45 10.45 -16.51
C CYS A 85 8.94 10.22 -16.73
N ASP A 86 9.31 9.03 -17.21
CA ASP A 86 10.69 8.72 -17.56
C ASP A 86 11.22 9.69 -18.61
N ILE A 87 12.39 10.26 -18.33
CA ILE A 87 13.07 11.19 -19.24
C ILE A 87 12.18 12.42 -19.55
N CYS A 88 11.22 12.74 -18.69
CA CYS A 88 10.34 13.90 -18.84
C CYS A 88 11.00 15.16 -18.29
N PRO A 89 11.21 16.21 -19.10
CA PRO A 89 11.68 17.49 -18.59
C PRO A 89 10.68 18.08 -17.56
N PRO A 90 11.17 18.75 -16.49
CA PRO A 90 10.31 19.22 -15.40
C PRO A 90 9.12 20.10 -15.85
N PRO A 91 9.27 21.11 -16.74
CA PRO A 91 8.17 21.98 -17.18
C PRO A 91 6.95 21.19 -17.69
N GLU A 92 7.20 20.17 -18.51
CA GLU A 92 6.20 19.32 -19.14
C GLU A 92 5.54 18.38 -18.13
N LEU A 93 6.29 17.92 -17.14
CA LEU A 93 5.76 17.13 -16.03
C LEU A 93 4.78 17.92 -15.18
N TYR A 94 5.10 19.15 -14.78
CA TYR A 94 4.14 20.00 -14.05
C TYR A 94 2.85 20.20 -14.85
N GLU A 95 3.00 20.44 -16.14
CA GLU A 95 1.85 20.62 -17.02
C GLU A 95 1.02 19.33 -17.10
N ALA A 96 1.67 18.17 -17.15
CA ALA A 96 0.99 16.87 -17.13
C ALA A 96 0.20 16.67 -15.82
N VAL A 97 0.81 16.91 -14.66
CA VAL A 97 0.15 16.78 -13.36
C VAL A 97 -1.05 17.73 -13.25
N ARG A 98 -0.91 18.99 -13.68
CA ARG A 98 -2.03 19.95 -13.70
C ARG A 98 -3.19 19.49 -14.60
N ARG A 99 -2.87 18.86 -15.72
CA ARG A 99 -3.84 18.34 -16.69
C ARG A 99 -4.61 17.12 -16.17
N VAL A 100 -4.16 16.46 -15.10
CA VAL A 100 -4.88 15.34 -14.45
C VAL A 100 -6.29 15.76 -13.99
N LYS A 101 -6.50 17.04 -13.66
CA LYS A 101 -7.82 17.57 -13.29
C LYS A 101 -8.88 17.43 -14.40
N ALA A 102 -8.47 17.11 -15.63
CA ALA A 102 -9.38 16.81 -16.73
C ALA A 102 -10.16 15.48 -16.56
N PHE A 103 -9.80 14.66 -15.56
CA PHE A 103 -10.45 13.37 -15.26
C PHE A 103 -11.30 13.48 -13.97
N PRO A 104 -12.58 13.87 -14.04
CA PRO A 104 -13.38 14.23 -12.87
C PRO A 104 -13.74 13.04 -11.96
N ARG A 105 -13.57 11.80 -12.45
CA ARG A 105 -13.83 10.56 -11.69
C ARG A 105 -12.57 9.78 -11.36
N LEU A 106 -11.42 10.46 -11.38
CA LEU A 106 -10.15 9.83 -11.04
C LEU A 106 -10.15 9.39 -9.58
N VAL A 107 -9.84 8.11 -9.37
CA VAL A 107 -9.79 7.45 -8.05
C VAL A 107 -8.36 7.04 -7.71
N ASP A 108 -7.55 6.69 -8.70
CA ASP A 108 -6.19 6.20 -8.54
C ASP A 108 -5.28 6.97 -9.51
N LEU A 109 -4.30 7.68 -8.96
CA LEU A 109 -3.28 8.41 -9.70
C LEU A 109 -1.91 7.84 -9.34
N ARG A 110 -1.15 7.45 -10.37
CA ARG A 110 0.25 7.08 -10.24
C ARG A 110 1.10 7.98 -11.11
N VAL A 111 2.19 8.48 -10.54
CA VAL A 111 3.18 9.26 -11.25
C VAL A 111 4.50 8.54 -11.04
N GLU A 112 4.92 7.82 -12.07
CA GLU A 112 6.11 6.98 -12.09
C GLU A 112 7.24 7.78 -12.77
N ALA A 113 8.41 7.84 -12.13
CA ALA A 113 9.61 8.46 -12.68
C ALA A 113 10.82 7.63 -12.22
N SER A 114 11.79 7.36 -13.08
CA SER A 114 12.91 6.46 -12.74
C SER A 114 14.24 7.16 -12.47
N CYS A 115 14.45 8.37 -13.00
CA CYS A 115 15.82 8.85 -13.22
C CYS A 115 16.23 10.06 -12.36
N CYS A 116 15.30 10.92 -11.94
CA CYS A 116 15.65 12.12 -11.19
C CYS A 116 14.53 12.57 -10.26
N PRO A 117 14.89 13.10 -9.07
CA PRO A 117 13.97 13.87 -8.25
C PRO A 117 13.36 15.00 -9.07
N TRP A 118 12.04 15.01 -9.18
CA TRP A 118 11.35 16.09 -9.87
C TRP A 118 10.59 16.94 -8.86
N PRO A 119 10.68 18.28 -8.94
CA PRO A 119 9.93 19.10 -8.00
C PRO A 119 8.44 18.93 -8.30
N LEU A 120 7.63 18.63 -7.30
CA LEU A 120 6.17 18.55 -7.38
C LEU A 120 5.60 19.64 -6.47
N ASN A 121 4.69 20.44 -7.01
CA ASN A 121 3.84 21.29 -6.18
C ASN A 121 2.56 20.51 -5.85
N LEU A 122 2.41 20.08 -4.60
CA LEU A 122 1.23 19.32 -4.14
C LEU A 122 -0.08 20.08 -4.39
N ALA A 123 -0.07 21.43 -4.44
CA ALA A 123 -1.24 22.24 -4.78
C ALA A 123 -1.85 21.86 -6.15
N ASP A 124 -1.03 21.34 -7.08
CA ASP A 124 -1.49 20.91 -8.40
C ASP A 124 -2.40 19.67 -8.33
N LEU A 125 -2.39 18.92 -7.22
CA LEU A 125 -3.34 17.83 -6.95
C LEU A 125 -4.68 18.34 -6.37
N GLY A 126 -4.75 19.61 -5.98
CA GLY A 126 -5.95 20.21 -5.41
C GLY A 126 -7.15 20.14 -6.37
N GLY A 127 -8.32 19.76 -5.84
CA GLY A 127 -9.55 19.58 -6.61
C GLY A 127 -9.79 18.16 -7.14
N LEU A 128 -8.86 17.23 -6.92
CA LEU A 128 -9.07 15.80 -7.16
C LEU A 128 -9.85 15.15 -5.99
N THR A 129 -11.09 15.61 -5.77
CA THR A 129 -11.88 15.25 -4.58
C THR A 129 -12.29 13.77 -4.50
N ASN A 130 -12.25 13.04 -5.62
CA ASN A 130 -12.55 11.61 -5.68
C ASN A 130 -11.30 10.73 -5.57
N LEU A 131 -10.11 11.32 -5.46
CA LEU A 131 -8.87 10.59 -5.42
C LEU A 131 -8.78 9.80 -4.11
N ARG A 132 -8.72 8.48 -4.21
CA ARG A 132 -8.59 7.55 -3.08
C ARG A 132 -7.18 6.99 -2.96
N ARG A 133 -6.41 6.99 -4.05
CA ARG A 133 -5.07 6.41 -4.10
C ARG A 133 -4.13 7.32 -4.86
N LEU A 134 -2.96 7.55 -4.29
CA LEU A 134 -1.91 8.35 -4.87
C LEU A 134 -0.57 7.63 -4.74
N SER A 135 0.11 7.40 -5.85
CA SER A 135 1.52 6.95 -5.89
C SER A 135 2.36 8.04 -6.54
N LEU A 136 3.43 8.43 -5.84
CA LEU A 136 4.39 9.43 -6.30
C LEU A 136 5.80 8.86 -6.20
N ASP A 137 6.42 8.64 -7.36
CA ASP A 137 7.74 8.06 -7.44
C ASP A 137 8.76 9.15 -7.80
N TYR A 138 9.88 9.16 -7.09
CA TYR A 138 11.00 10.09 -7.17
C TYR A 138 10.56 11.56 -7.18
N SER A 139 9.54 11.92 -6.40
CA SER A 139 9.07 13.31 -6.30
C SER A 139 9.78 14.06 -5.16
N GLY A 140 10.26 15.27 -5.44
CA GLY A 140 10.68 16.24 -4.42
C GLY A 140 9.60 17.31 -4.21
N PHE A 141 9.14 17.56 -3.00
CA PHE A 141 8.08 18.57 -2.81
C PHE A 141 8.63 19.98 -2.74
N THR A 142 7.96 20.89 -3.45
CA THR A 142 8.24 22.33 -3.39
C THR A 142 7.31 23.01 -2.39
N ALA A 143 7.77 24.12 -1.81
CA ALA A 143 6.96 24.91 -0.91
C ALA A 143 5.72 25.44 -1.65
N GLY A 144 4.54 25.16 -1.10
CA GLY A 144 3.27 25.55 -1.70
C GLY A 144 2.10 25.28 -0.76
N THR A 145 0.91 25.70 -1.19
CA THR A 145 -0.33 25.38 -0.48
C THR A 145 -0.55 23.86 -0.51
N LEU A 146 -0.76 23.27 0.65
CA LEU A 146 -1.02 21.83 0.75
C LEU A 146 -2.46 21.54 0.31
N PRO A 147 -2.69 20.55 -0.57
CA PRO A 147 -4.02 20.23 -1.04
C PRO A 147 -4.79 19.46 0.04
N ASP A 148 -6.08 19.79 0.17
CA ASP A 148 -7.04 18.93 0.88
C ASP A 148 -7.50 17.82 -0.08
N LEU A 149 -7.34 16.56 0.34
CA LEU A 149 -7.79 15.38 -0.39
C LEU A 149 -8.64 14.50 0.54
N PRO A 150 -9.92 14.87 0.76
CA PRO A 150 -10.72 14.30 1.82
C PRO A 150 -11.07 12.82 1.60
N ALA A 151 -11.00 12.34 0.35
CA ALA A 151 -11.27 10.95 -0.01
C ALA A 151 -10.00 10.09 -0.10
N LEU A 152 -8.80 10.65 0.12
CA LEU A 152 -7.55 9.90 -0.04
C LEU A 152 -7.43 8.85 1.07
N GLU A 153 -7.33 7.59 0.69
CA GLU A 153 -7.23 6.43 1.58
C GLU A 153 -5.83 5.84 1.61
N VAL A 154 -5.12 5.89 0.47
CA VAL A 154 -3.81 5.29 0.29
C VAL A 154 -2.86 6.30 -0.32
N VAL A 155 -1.70 6.48 0.31
CA VAL A 155 -0.59 7.23 -0.26
C VAL A 155 0.65 6.35 -0.32
N HIS A 156 1.36 6.43 -1.44
CA HIS A 156 2.64 5.78 -1.66
C HIS A 156 3.64 6.81 -2.16
N PHE A 157 4.75 6.92 -1.45
CA PHE A 157 5.90 7.71 -1.84
C PHE A 157 7.05 6.75 -2.07
N ALA A 158 7.60 6.71 -3.28
CA ALA A 158 8.79 5.94 -3.59
C ALA A 158 9.93 6.86 -4.02
N GLY A 159 11.15 6.63 -3.55
CA GLY A 159 12.31 7.45 -3.92
C GLY A 159 12.18 8.93 -3.54
N ALA A 160 11.38 9.26 -2.51
CA ALA A 160 11.16 10.65 -2.11
C ALA A 160 12.42 11.25 -1.48
N VAL A 161 12.89 12.40 -2.00
CA VAL A 161 14.17 13.03 -1.58
C VAL A 161 14.08 13.72 -0.23
N HIS A 162 15.14 13.83 0.56
CA HIS A 162 15.14 14.44 1.92
C HIS A 162 14.38 15.76 2.05
N SER A 163 14.50 16.67 1.07
CA SER A 163 13.81 17.97 1.09
C SER A 163 12.27 17.84 1.14
N SER A 164 11.76 16.65 0.88
CA SER A 164 10.35 16.29 0.92
C SER A 164 9.83 15.94 2.32
N ALA A 165 10.66 15.48 3.26
CA ALA A 165 10.20 14.93 4.54
C ALA A 165 9.37 15.93 5.36
N GLN A 166 9.84 17.18 5.47
CA GLN A 166 9.11 18.25 6.15
C GLN A 166 7.80 18.61 5.44
N HIS A 167 7.77 18.55 4.11
CA HIS A 167 6.56 18.82 3.32
C HIS A 167 5.54 17.68 3.47
N ILE A 168 6.01 16.43 3.43
CA ILE A 168 5.19 15.24 3.70
C ILE A 168 4.63 15.33 5.12
N THR A 169 5.45 15.64 6.13
CA THR A 169 5.05 15.82 7.53
C THR A 169 3.90 16.82 7.66
N ARG A 170 4.04 18.01 7.05
CA ARG A 170 2.99 19.04 7.10
C ARG A 170 1.72 18.64 6.35
N TRP A 171 1.83 17.77 5.36
CA TRP A 171 0.70 17.33 4.55
C TRP A 171 -0.03 16.13 5.15
N LEU A 172 0.71 15.18 5.73
CA LEU A 172 0.20 14.00 6.43
C LEU A 172 -0.39 14.36 7.80
N VAL A 173 -1.36 15.26 7.79
CA VAL A 173 -2.14 15.67 8.96
C VAL A 173 -3.62 15.35 8.73
N ARG A 174 -4.30 14.92 9.79
CA ARG A 174 -5.69 14.46 9.73
C ARG A 174 -6.65 15.50 9.15
N ALA A 175 -6.36 16.79 9.36
CA ALA A 175 -7.18 17.88 8.84
C ALA A 175 -7.19 17.96 7.30
N LEU A 176 -6.11 17.55 6.63
CA LEU A 176 -5.99 17.59 5.17
C LEU A 176 -6.30 16.23 4.52
N LEU A 177 -6.16 15.15 5.29
CA LEU A 177 -6.31 13.77 4.82
C LEU A 177 -7.16 12.94 5.80
N PRO A 178 -8.43 13.31 6.04
CA PRO A 178 -9.28 12.70 7.07
C PRO A 178 -9.67 11.24 6.79
N SER A 179 -9.51 10.75 5.55
CA SER A 179 -9.82 9.37 5.15
C SER A 179 -8.58 8.50 4.98
N LEU A 180 -7.37 9.03 5.23
CA LEU A 180 -6.13 8.31 4.99
C LEU A 180 -6.00 7.13 5.93
N LYS A 181 -5.82 5.94 5.37
CA LYS A 181 -5.70 4.67 6.10
C LYS A 181 -4.35 3.99 5.91
N VAL A 182 -3.71 4.22 4.77
CA VAL A 182 -2.53 3.47 4.36
C VAL A 182 -1.45 4.43 3.89
N VAL A 183 -0.27 4.33 4.48
CA VAL A 183 0.91 5.10 4.09
C VAL A 183 2.02 4.12 3.71
N HIS A 184 2.58 4.28 2.51
CA HIS A 184 3.76 3.58 2.07
C HIS A 184 4.88 4.60 1.81
N LEU A 185 6.02 4.40 2.47
CA LEU A 185 7.23 5.21 2.34
C LEU A 185 8.33 4.28 1.85
N ASP A 186 8.80 4.45 0.63
CA ASP A 186 9.94 3.73 0.09
C ASP A 186 11.10 4.73 -0.09
N MET A 187 12.11 4.57 0.77
CA MET A 187 13.21 5.50 1.03
C MET A 187 14.57 4.91 0.60
N ARG A 188 14.59 3.79 -0.13
CA ARG A 188 15.81 3.03 -0.48
C ARG A 188 16.87 3.83 -1.24
N ASP A 189 16.48 4.87 -1.96
CA ASP A 189 17.39 5.69 -2.76
C ASP A 189 17.86 6.97 -2.04
N ASN A 190 17.54 7.13 -0.74
CA ASN A 190 17.89 8.31 0.03
C ASN A 190 19.13 8.08 0.88
N ARG A 191 20.17 8.91 0.71
CA ARG A 191 21.47 8.77 1.40
C ARG A 191 21.51 9.17 2.89
N ALA A 192 20.39 9.59 3.48
CA ALA A 192 20.17 9.96 4.90
C ALA A 192 18.67 10.26 5.15
N PRO A 193 17.78 9.27 4.96
CA PRO A 193 16.36 9.50 4.84
C PRO A 193 15.75 10.09 6.13
N GLU A 194 15.38 11.38 6.15
CA GLU A 194 14.51 11.88 7.23
C GLU A 194 13.09 11.32 7.02
N LEU A 195 12.59 10.56 7.99
CA LEU A 195 11.21 10.06 7.96
C LEU A 195 10.24 11.20 8.32
N PRO A 196 9.06 11.25 7.67
CA PRO A 196 8.06 12.24 8.03
C PRO A 196 7.55 11.97 9.44
N ALA A 197 7.54 13.00 10.28
CA ALA A 197 6.98 12.88 11.62
C ALA A 197 5.45 12.84 11.54
N LEU A 198 4.84 11.73 11.91
CA LEU A 198 3.39 11.60 11.98
C LEU A 198 2.92 11.97 13.38
N ASP A 199 1.96 12.89 13.49
CA ASP A 199 1.38 13.21 14.78
C ASP A 199 0.51 12.05 15.31
N ALA A 200 0.24 12.05 16.62
CA ALA A 200 -0.53 11.00 17.27
C ALA A 200 -1.95 10.84 16.69
N ALA A 201 -2.55 11.94 16.21
CA ALA A 201 -3.90 11.90 15.64
C ALA A 201 -3.93 11.24 14.26
N MET A 202 -2.86 11.41 13.47
CA MET A 202 -2.66 10.72 12.21
C MET A 202 -2.37 9.25 12.44
N LEU A 203 -1.44 8.91 13.35
CA LEU A 203 -1.12 7.51 13.68
C LEU A 203 -2.36 6.73 14.11
N ALA A 204 -3.21 7.29 14.98
CA ALA A 204 -4.46 6.67 15.41
C ALA A 204 -5.48 6.45 14.27
N GLN A 205 -5.39 7.22 13.17
CA GLN A 205 -6.28 7.08 12.01
C GLN A 205 -5.82 5.97 11.04
N LEU A 206 -4.50 5.71 10.99
CA LEU A 206 -3.89 4.81 10.04
C LEU A 206 -4.15 3.35 10.41
N ASP A 207 -4.62 2.60 9.42
CA ASP A 207 -4.76 1.16 9.53
C ASP A 207 -3.42 0.47 9.22
N PHE A 208 -2.58 1.09 8.37
CA PHE A 208 -1.31 0.51 7.93
C PHE A 208 -0.24 1.56 7.57
N VAL A 209 0.97 1.36 8.08
CA VAL A 209 2.17 2.10 7.66
C VAL A 209 3.23 1.12 7.18
N ARG A 210 3.74 1.32 5.96
CA ARG A 210 4.92 0.61 5.46
C ARG A 210 6.06 1.57 5.23
N VAL A 211 7.22 1.24 5.79
CA VAL A 211 8.48 1.95 5.52
C VAL A 211 9.45 0.97 4.90
N ARG A 212 9.97 1.26 3.72
CA ARG A 212 11.05 0.52 3.08
C ARG A 212 12.30 1.39 3.08
N THR A 213 13.38 0.93 3.69
CA THR A 213 14.61 1.72 3.84
C THR A 213 15.84 0.80 3.73
N THR A 214 16.99 1.40 3.47
CA THR A 214 18.33 0.78 3.50
C THR A 214 19.20 1.37 4.61
N ASP A 215 18.65 2.29 5.42
CA ASP A 215 19.35 2.97 6.51
C ASP A 215 18.93 2.34 7.85
N ASP A 216 19.90 1.75 8.54
CA ASP A 216 19.72 1.05 9.81
C ASP A 216 19.44 2.03 10.97
N ASP A 217 19.95 3.26 10.94
CA ASP A 217 19.73 4.24 12.01
C ASP A 217 18.24 4.65 12.12
N LEU A 218 17.48 4.50 11.03
CA LEU A 218 16.04 4.77 11.01
C LEU A 218 15.19 3.66 11.61
N VAL A 219 15.76 2.48 11.75
CA VAL A 219 15.14 1.38 12.49
C VAL A 219 15.06 1.76 13.96
N ASP A 220 16.20 2.16 14.54
CA ASP A 220 16.32 2.54 15.95
C ASP A 220 15.35 3.69 16.31
N LEU A 221 15.18 4.67 15.42
CA LEU A 221 14.23 5.77 15.60
C LEU A 221 12.76 5.31 15.64
N TYR A 222 12.42 4.21 14.96
CA TYR A 222 11.10 3.59 15.00
C TYR A 222 10.92 2.63 16.17
N GLU A 223 12.00 2.04 16.69
CA GLU A 223 11.97 1.27 17.93
C GLU A 223 11.52 2.16 19.11
N ASP A 224 11.97 3.42 19.14
CA ASP A 224 11.58 4.44 20.11
C ASP A 224 10.12 4.94 19.96
N LEU A 225 9.51 4.79 18.77
CA LEU A 225 8.11 5.17 18.50
C LEU A 225 7.08 4.13 18.99
N ALA A 226 7.52 3.12 19.75
CA ALA A 226 6.77 1.99 20.27
C ALA A 226 6.27 1.01 19.18
N HIS A 227 7.07 -0.06 18.98
CA HIS A 227 6.69 -1.43 18.55
C HIS A 227 6.41 -1.68 17.04
N PRO A 228 6.65 -2.93 16.53
CA PRO A 228 7.82 -3.32 15.74
C PRO A 228 7.51 -3.57 14.25
N THR A 229 8.54 -3.97 13.52
CA THR A 229 8.63 -4.34 12.09
C THR A 229 7.78 -5.53 11.63
N PHE A 230 6.78 -5.94 12.39
CA PHE A 230 5.96 -7.11 12.06
C PHE A 230 4.49 -6.75 12.11
N LEU A 231 3.74 -7.38 11.21
CA LEU A 231 2.28 -7.33 11.15
C LEU A 231 1.71 -7.96 12.44
N MET A 232 1.69 -7.19 13.52
CA MET A 232 0.95 -7.51 14.73
C MET A 232 -0.49 -7.05 14.52
N ASN A 233 -1.43 -8.00 14.59
CA ASN A 233 -2.83 -7.70 14.82
C ASN A 233 -3.07 -7.77 16.33
N LEU A 234 -3.08 -6.63 17.01
CA LEU A 234 -3.54 -6.51 18.39
C LEU A 234 -4.94 -5.88 18.34
N ASP A 235 -5.99 -6.70 18.39
CA ASP A 235 -7.36 -6.23 18.59
C ASP A 235 -7.48 -5.68 20.03
N LEU A 236 -7.28 -4.36 20.19
CA LEU A 236 -7.57 -3.66 21.44
C LEU A 236 -9.06 -3.27 21.47
N PRO A 237 -9.76 -3.43 22.61
CA PRO A 237 -11.17 -3.09 22.71
C PRO A 237 -11.41 -1.59 22.49
N ALA A 238 -12.46 -1.25 21.74
CA ALA A 238 -12.87 0.13 21.45
C ALA A 238 -13.25 0.95 22.69
N ASP A 239 -13.43 0.30 23.84
CA ASP A 239 -13.94 0.92 25.06
C ASP A 239 -12.82 1.42 26.01
N GLU A 240 -11.54 1.19 25.68
CA GLU A 240 -10.37 1.81 26.35
C GLU A 240 -9.97 3.15 25.70
N GLU A 241 -10.96 3.97 25.32
CA GLU A 241 -10.75 5.38 24.93
C GLU A 241 -10.20 6.25 26.09
N ALA A 242 -10.05 5.69 27.29
CA ALA A 242 -9.54 6.38 28.45
C ALA A 242 -8.09 5.96 28.77
N GLN A 243 -7.14 6.85 28.41
CA GLN A 243 -5.86 7.09 29.11
C GLN A 243 -4.55 6.43 28.64
N ALA A 244 -4.45 5.84 27.44
CA ALA A 244 -3.13 5.58 26.85
C ALA A 244 -2.70 6.74 25.93
N PRO A 245 -1.60 7.48 26.21
CA PRO A 245 -1.14 8.61 25.40
C PRO A 245 -0.56 8.22 24.02
N TRP A 246 -0.55 6.93 23.67
CA TRP A 246 0.10 6.40 22.46
C TRP A 246 -0.87 5.48 21.70
N GLN A 247 -1.80 6.07 20.92
CA GLN A 247 -2.59 5.30 19.96
C GLN A 247 -1.76 5.14 18.67
N LEU A 248 -1.06 4.03 18.58
CA LEU A 248 -0.28 3.61 17.40
C LEU A 248 -1.22 3.19 16.26
N ALA A 249 -0.72 3.18 15.03
CA ALA A 249 -1.46 2.62 13.90
C ALA A 249 -1.81 1.15 14.17
N ARG A 250 -2.99 0.70 13.71
CA ARG A 250 -3.47 -0.67 13.98
C ARG A 250 -2.48 -1.73 13.48
N HIS A 251 -1.74 -1.44 12.41
CA HIS A 251 -0.68 -2.28 11.87
C HIS A 251 0.49 -1.44 11.34
N ALA A 252 1.73 -1.88 11.59
CA ALA A 252 2.94 -1.31 11.02
C ALA A 252 3.81 -2.42 10.39
N LEU A 253 4.48 -2.09 9.28
CA LEU A 253 5.43 -2.98 8.61
C LEU A 253 6.63 -2.17 8.13
N VAL A 254 7.72 -2.20 8.87
CA VAL A 254 9.01 -1.76 8.33
C VAL A 254 9.55 -2.90 7.44
N ASN A 255 10.25 -2.60 6.36
CA ASN A 255 10.81 -3.62 5.48
C ASN A 255 12.20 -3.15 5.07
N LEU A 256 13.21 -3.75 5.68
CA LEU A 256 14.59 -3.50 5.32
C LEU A 256 14.88 -4.23 4.02
N ASP A 257 15.23 -3.48 2.98
CA ASP A 257 15.64 -4.05 1.70
C ASP A 257 17.12 -4.42 1.74
N ILE A 258 17.47 -5.26 2.72
CA ILE A 258 18.81 -5.85 2.83
C ILE A 258 18.82 -7.01 1.85
N ASP A 259 19.77 -7.02 0.92
CA ASP A 259 20.04 -8.22 0.13
C ASP A 259 20.53 -9.29 1.11
N PRO A 260 19.77 -10.39 1.33
CA PRO A 260 20.15 -11.41 2.30
C PRO A 260 21.49 -12.08 1.98
N ASP A 261 21.97 -11.95 0.73
CA ASP A 261 23.27 -12.47 0.31
C ASP A 261 24.44 -11.52 0.60
N ASP A 262 24.22 -10.21 0.74
CA ASP A 262 25.31 -9.21 0.93
C ASP A 262 25.61 -8.88 2.41
N ASP A 263 24.59 -8.78 3.29
CA ASP A 263 24.77 -8.40 4.71
C ASP A 263 23.94 -9.26 5.67
N LEU A 264 24.21 -10.57 5.63
CA LEU A 264 23.55 -11.57 6.49
C LEU A 264 23.65 -11.23 7.98
N ASP A 265 24.73 -10.57 8.44
CA ASP A 265 25.01 -10.26 9.86
C ASP A 265 24.16 -9.12 10.41
N GLU A 266 23.94 -8.04 9.65
CA GLU A 266 23.03 -6.93 10.01
C GLU A 266 21.58 -7.42 10.05
N TRP A 267 21.20 -8.25 9.07
CA TRP A 267 19.90 -8.89 9.06
C TRP A 267 19.66 -9.79 10.29
N LYS A 268 20.70 -10.44 10.87
CA LYS A 268 20.54 -11.24 12.11
C LYS A 268 20.28 -10.37 13.32
N LEU A 269 21.03 -9.28 13.47
CA LEU A 269 20.89 -8.36 14.62
C LEU A 269 19.45 -7.86 14.67
N PHE A 270 18.97 -7.36 13.54
CA PHE A 270 17.60 -6.90 13.40
C PHE A 270 16.54 -7.98 13.67
N ALA A 271 16.74 -9.19 13.13
CA ALA A 271 15.85 -10.31 13.38
C ALA A 271 15.81 -10.69 14.87
N ILE A 272 16.95 -10.72 15.54
CA ILE A 272 17.09 -11.06 16.96
C ILE A 272 16.40 -10.00 17.82
N ASP A 273 16.68 -8.73 17.59
CA ASP A 273 16.11 -7.62 18.35
C ASP A 273 14.60 -7.51 18.11
N GLY A 274 14.15 -7.64 16.86
CA GLY A 274 12.74 -7.69 16.51
C GLY A 274 11.99 -8.84 17.19
N LEU A 275 12.53 -10.06 17.18
CA LEU A 275 11.92 -11.21 17.86
C LEU A 275 11.95 -11.08 19.39
N ARG A 276 12.97 -10.42 19.95
CA ARG A 276 13.06 -10.12 21.38
C ARG A 276 12.00 -9.11 21.80
N ILE A 277 11.86 -8.01 21.06
CA ILE A 277 10.81 -7.00 21.29
C ILE A 277 9.42 -7.64 21.20
N LEU A 278 9.17 -8.47 20.18
CA LEU A 278 7.91 -9.22 20.04
C LEU A 278 7.65 -10.13 21.25
N SER A 279 8.69 -10.77 21.76
CA SER A 279 8.59 -11.62 22.94
C SER A 279 8.28 -10.81 24.20
N GLU A 280 8.95 -9.68 24.40
CA GLU A 280 8.71 -8.76 25.52
C GLU A 280 7.29 -8.20 25.47
N LEU A 281 6.84 -7.72 24.31
CA LEU A 281 5.45 -7.30 24.03
C LEU A 281 4.41 -8.34 24.41
N LEU A 282 4.61 -9.60 24.02
CA LEU A 282 3.70 -10.68 24.38
C LEU A 282 3.71 -10.99 25.90
N SER A 283 4.74 -10.57 26.63
CA SER A 283 4.80 -10.65 28.10
C SER A 283 4.06 -9.49 28.77
N ASP A 284 4.18 -8.29 28.20
CA ASP A 284 3.67 -7.04 28.78
C ASP A 284 2.19 -6.76 28.47
N ILE A 285 1.62 -7.44 27.47
CA ILE A 285 0.15 -7.53 27.32
C ILE A 285 -0.39 -8.28 28.55
N SER A 286 -0.61 -7.52 29.62
CA SER A 286 -1.08 -8.07 30.88
C SER A 286 -2.42 -8.75 30.65
N PHE A 287 -2.47 -10.04 30.94
CA PHE A 287 -3.65 -10.92 30.91
C PHE A 287 -4.72 -10.50 31.95
N SER A 288 -4.73 -9.24 32.40
CA SER A 288 -5.52 -8.74 33.51
C SER A 288 -6.93 -8.28 33.12
N SER A 289 -7.20 -8.12 31.81
CA SER A 289 -8.57 -8.00 31.33
C SER A 289 -9.19 -9.39 31.22
N VAL A 290 -9.80 -9.81 32.34
CA VAL A 290 -10.66 -11.01 32.52
C VAL A 290 -11.82 -11.09 31.50
N TYR A 291 -11.95 -10.12 30.59
CA TYR A 291 -13.09 -10.01 29.69
C TYR A 291 -12.87 -10.41 28.23
N ASP A 292 -11.66 -10.82 27.79
CA ASP A 292 -11.54 -11.33 26.40
C ASP A 292 -10.44 -12.39 26.15
N ALA A 293 -10.20 -13.28 27.13
CA ALA A 293 -9.30 -14.44 26.97
C ALA A 293 -9.71 -15.42 25.85
N ASN A 294 -10.86 -15.20 25.19
CA ASN A 294 -11.39 -16.05 24.14
C ASN A 294 -11.19 -15.50 22.72
N ARG A 295 -10.68 -14.28 22.50
CA ARG A 295 -10.48 -13.78 21.13
C ARG A 295 -9.22 -14.36 20.48
N PRO A 296 -9.34 -15.00 19.30
CA PRO A 296 -8.19 -15.51 18.57
C PRO A 296 -7.33 -14.34 18.06
N GLY A 297 -6.07 -14.26 18.51
CA GLY A 297 -5.04 -13.41 17.92
C GLY A 297 -4.10 -14.22 17.04
N THR A 298 -3.38 -13.58 16.13
CA THR A 298 -2.35 -14.27 15.32
C THR A 298 -1.11 -13.42 15.21
N LEU A 299 0.03 -14.05 15.48
CA LEU A 299 1.34 -13.50 15.18
C LEU A 299 1.84 -14.14 13.88
N ILE A 300 2.13 -13.32 12.86
CA ILE A 300 2.68 -13.81 11.59
C ILE A 300 4.13 -13.37 11.50
N LEU A 301 5.03 -14.34 11.46
CA LEU A 301 6.45 -14.15 11.24
C LEU A 301 6.82 -14.40 9.76
N PRO A 302 7.82 -13.71 9.21
CA PRO A 302 8.43 -14.07 7.93
C PRO A 302 8.88 -15.53 7.87
N TRP A 303 8.74 -16.18 6.70
CA TRP A 303 9.16 -17.58 6.49
C TRP A 303 10.63 -17.84 6.71
N VAL A 304 11.47 -16.82 6.60
CA VAL A 304 12.89 -16.91 6.94
C VAL A 304 13.12 -17.25 8.42
N PHE A 305 12.14 -17.04 9.30
CA PHE A 305 12.15 -17.51 10.69
C PHE A 305 11.53 -18.90 10.87
N SER A 306 11.01 -19.51 9.80
CA SER A 306 10.44 -20.84 9.86
C SER A 306 11.56 -21.86 10.17
N PRO A 307 11.34 -22.79 11.11
CA PRO A 307 12.26 -23.91 11.36
C PRO A 307 12.53 -24.77 10.12
N GLN A 308 11.66 -24.66 9.11
CA GLN A 308 11.76 -25.40 7.86
C GLN A 308 12.62 -24.68 6.80
N ASN A 309 13.00 -23.42 7.02
CA ASN A 309 13.80 -22.65 6.08
C ASN A 309 15.30 -23.01 6.21
N ALA A 310 15.96 -23.26 5.08
CA ALA A 310 17.38 -23.61 5.05
C ALA A 310 18.31 -22.46 5.48
N ASP A 311 17.92 -21.21 5.24
CA ASP A 311 18.65 -20.01 5.63
C ASP A 311 18.57 -19.78 7.15
N MET A 312 17.44 -20.16 7.76
CA MET A 312 17.25 -20.17 9.21
C MET A 312 18.28 -21.07 9.92
N ARG A 313 18.72 -22.16 9.28
CA ARG A 313 19.78 -23.04 9.81
C ARG A 313 21.15 -22.37 9.88
N ARG A 314 21.39 -21.31 9.09
CA ARG A 314 22.63 -20.50 9.19
C ARG A 314 22.54 -19.46 10.33
N LEU A 315 21.32 -19.10 10.73
CA LEU A 315 20.98 -18.09 11.73
C LEU A 315 20.60 -18.71 13.10
N GLU A 316 20.53 -20.04 13.13
CA GLU A 316 19.87 -20.92 14.11
C GLU A 316 20.25 -20.72 15.59
N PRO A 317 21.52 -20.45 15.97
CA PRO A 317 21.88 -20.46 17.39
C PRO A 317 21.23 -19.36 18.23
N GLN A 318 20.89 -18.22 17.61
CA GLN A 318 20.39 -17.03 18.31
C GLN A 318 18.91 -16.76 18.05
N ILE A 319 18.40 -17.11 16.86
CA ILE A 319 17.01 -16.89 16.45
C ILE A 319 16.08 -18.00 16.95
N ALA A 320 16.50 -19.28 16.88
CA ALA A 320 15.63 -20.40 17.24
C ALA A 320 15.12 -20.36 18.70
N PRO A 321 15.92 -19.95 19.71
CA PRO A 321 15.42 -19.77 21.07
C PRO A 321 14.31 -18.71 21.16
N LEU A 322 14.42 -17.61 20.40
CA LEU A 322 13.43 -16.53 20.42
C LEU A 322 12.12 -16.94 19.75
N VAL A 323 12.20 -17.63 18.61
CA VAL A 323 11.02 -18.20 17.93
C VAL A 323 10.33 -19.22 18.83
N ALA A 324 11.09 -20.10 19.50
CA ALA A 324 10.53 -21.07 20.44
C ALA A 324 9.83 -20.40 21.64
N VAL A 325 10.36 -19.28 22.13
CA VAL A 325 9.70 -18.49 23.19
C VAL A 325 8.38 -17.88 22.68
N LEU A 326 8.33 -17.40 21.45
CA LEU A 326 7.09 -16.90 20.83
C LEU A 326 6.06 -18.03 20.63
N GLU A 327 6.50 -19.19 20.14
CA GLU A 327 5.66 -20.39 20.01
C GLU A 327 5.09 -20.82 21.37
N GLU A 328 5.93 -20.90 22.40
CA GLU A 328 5.49 -21.24 23.75
C GLU A 328 4.46 -20.23 24.27
N LYS A 329 4.72 -18.93 24.10
CA LYS A 329 3.81 -17.86 24.53
C LYS A 329 2.47 -17.89 23.81
N CYS A 330 2.46 -18.17 22.51
CA CYS A 330 1.24 -18.34 21.73
C CYS A 330 0.49 -19.64 22.10
N ALA A 331 1.20 -20.70 22.48
CA ALA A 331 0.61 -22.00 22.84
C ALA A 331 0.14 -22.11 24.30
N ARG A 332 0.37 -21.09 25.14
CA ARG A 332 -0.01 -21.11 26.56
C ARG A 332 -1.53 -21.29 26.74
N PRO A 333 -1.98 -22.18 27.65
CA PRO A 333 -3.40 -22.34 27.94
C PRO A 333 -4.06 -21.02 28.35
N GLY A 334 -5.16 -20.64 27.70
CA GLY A 334 -5.85 -19.35 27.91
C GLY A 334 -5.36 -18.22 26.99
N VAL A 335 -4.35 -18.48 26.15
CA VAL A 335 -3.91 -17.59 25.09
C VAL A 335 -4.46 -18.15 23.78
N ASN A 336 -5.55 -17.60 23.26
CA ASN A 336 -6.06 -17.98 21.96
C ASN A 336 -5.20 -17.30 20.88
N LYS A 337 -3.90 -17.61 20.75
CA LYS A 337 -3.03 -16.99 19.73
C LYS A 337 -2.35 -18.04 18.86
N THR A 338 -2.36 -17.85 17.55
CA THR A 338 -1.67 -18.73 16.59
C THR A 338 -0.40 -18.05 16.08
N LEU A 339 0.74 -18.75 16.08
CA LEU A 339 1.95 -18.31 15.38
C LEU A 339 1.97 -18.92 13.98
N LEU A 340 2.22 -18.11 12.95
CA LEU A 340 2.33 -18.56 11.57
C LEU A 340 3.59 -18.03 10.90
N PHE A 341 4.12 -18.78 9.95
CA PHE A 341 5.25 -18.37 9.11
C PHE A 341 4.77 -18.18 7.66
N ALA A 342 5.05 -17.04 7.04
CA ALA A 342 4.60 -16.74 5.68
C ALA A 342 5.77 -16.31 4.77
N THR A 343 5.93 -16.92 3.59
CA THR A 343 6.94 -16.46 2.62
C THR A 343 6.53 -15.10 2.03
N HIS A 344 7.49 -14.36 1.50
CA HIS A 344 7.20 -13.14 0.73
C HIS A 344 6.24 -13.45 -0.45
N ASP A 345 6.42 -14.62 -1.08
CA ASP A 345 5.53 -15.15 -2.11
C ASP A 345 4.18 -15.65 -1.57
N ASP A 346 4.06 -16.08 -0.30
CA ASP A 346 2.78 -16.47 0.31
C ASP A 346 1.94 -15.24 0.65
N VAL A 347 2.57 -14.18 1.15
CA VAL A 347 1.92 -12.87 1.37
C VAL A 347 1.50 -12.25 0.03
N ALA A 348 2.29 -12.45 -1.05
CA ALA A 348 2.01 -11.91 -2.38
C ALA A 348 1.05 -12.77 -3.24
N ARG A 349 1.16 -14.11 -3.24
CA ARG A 349 0.37 -15.05 -4.06
C ARG A 349 -0.87 -15.63 -3.34
N ARG A 350 -0.82 -15.90 -2.03
CA ARG A 350 -1.96 -16.50 -1.28
C ARG A 350 -3.01 -15.51 -0.80
N GLY A 351 -3.00 -14.33 -1.43
CA GLY A 351 -4.16 -13.46 -1.53
C GLY A 351 -5.31 -13.99 -2.39
N GLY A 352 -5.10 -15.10 -3.10
CA GLY A 352 -6.13 -15.91 -3.75
C GLY A 352 -6.77 -16.91 -2.77
N GLU A 353 -8.06 -17.16 -2.96
CA GLU A 353 -9.08 -17.54 -1.97
C GLU A 353 -8.93 -18.77 -1.04
N GLU A 354 -7.88 -19.61 -1.08
CA GLU A 354 -8.07 -20.97 -0.53
C GLU A 354 -7.27 -21.44 0.70
N GLU A 355 -6.20 -20.80 1.18
CA GLU A 355 -5.41 -21.42 2.28
C GLU A 355 -4.75 -20.45 3.28
N PHE A 356 -5.48 -19.43 3.75
CA PHE A 356 -5.15 -18.77 5.02
C PHE A 356 -6.36 -18.92 5.96
N PRO A 357 -6.19 -19.40 7.20
CA PRO A 357 -7.27 -19.43 8.18
C PRO A 357 -7.94 -18.05 8.24
N ARG A 358 -9.25 -17.99 8.02
CA ARG A 358 -10.04 -16.75 7.87
C ARG A 358 -10.07 -15.89 9.15
N ASP A 359 -9.37 -16.34 10.19
CA ASP A 359 -9.45 -15.88 11.57
C ASP A 359 -8.17 -15.14 12.02
N LEU A 360 -7.18 -14.97 11.13
CA LEU A 360 -5.82 -14.51 11.47
C LEU A 360 -5.61 -12.98 11.38
N VAL A 361 -6.59 -12.31 10.81
CA VAL A 361 -6.68 -10.85 10.70
C VAL A 361 -8.16 -10.53 10.85
N SER A 362 -8.52 -9.39 11.45
CA SER A 362 -9.93 -9.13 11.76
C SER A 362 -10.81 -9.32 10.51
N LEU A 363 -12.02 -9.86 10.70
CA LEU A 363 -12.99 -10.00 9.61
C LEU A 363 -13.19 -8.68 8.85
N GLU A 364 -13.01 -7.56 9.56
CA GLU A 364 -13.00 -6.19 9.06
C GLU A 364 -11.77 -5.86 8.23
N PHE A 365 -10.56 -6.25 8.62
CA PHE A 365 -9.37 -6.18 7.75
C PHE A 365 -9.56 -7.01 6.50
N TRP A 366 -10.01 -8.27 6.60
CA TRP A 366 -10.27 -9.07 5.40
C TRP A 366 -11.42 -8.52 4.59
N ALA A 367 -12.46 -7.95 5.21
CA ALA A 367 -13.53 -7.26 4.48
C ALA A 367 -13.02 -5.98 3.82
N HIS A 368 -12.10 -5.25 4.45
CA HIS A 368 -11.47 -4.04 3.92
C HIS A 368 -10.50 -4.38 2.81
N LEU A 369 -9.65 -5.39 2.97
CA LEU A 369 -8.75 -5.93 1.95
C LEU A 369 -9.55 -6.56 0.79
N ARG A 370 -10.67 -7.24 1.06
CA ARG A 370 -11.61 -7.71 0.05
C ARG A 370 -12.34 -6.57 -0.63
N ARG A 371 -12.73 -5.50 0.07
CA ARG A 371 -13.29 -4.28 -0.55
C ARG A 371 -12.23 -3.56 -1.38
N LEU A 372 -10.98 -3.52 -0.92
CA LEU A 372 -9.83 -2.99 -1.66
C LEU A 372 -9.53 -3.86 -2.88
N ARG A 373 -9.55 -5.19 -2.77
CA ARG A 373 -9.36 -6.16 -3.87
C ARG A 373 -10.51 -6.17 -4.87
N ALA A 374 -11.75 -6.16 -4.41
CA ALA A 374 -12.94 -6.01 -5.24
C ALA A 374 -12.97 -4.63 -5.92
N ALA A 375 -12.51 -3.57 -5.24
CA ALA A 375 -12.26 -2.26 -5.85
C ALA A 375 -11.01 -2.22 -6.75
N ARG A 376 -10.13 -3.23 -6.67
CA ARG A 376 -8.96 -3.47 -7.53
C ARG A 376 -9.25 -4.48 -8.66
N GLY A 377 -10.40 -5.18 -8.64
CA GLY A 377 -10.83 -6.12 -9.69
C GLY A 377 -10.03 -7.42 -9.80
N VAL A 378 -9.40 -7.89 -8.71
CA VAL A 378 -8.76 -9.21 -8.60
C VAL A 378 -9.75 -10.22 -8.02
#